data_AF-A0A933IIG9-F1
#
_entry.id   AF-A0A933IIG9-F1
#
_cell.length_a   1.000
_cell.length_b   1.000
_cell.length_c   1.000
_cell.angle_alpha   90.00
_cell.angle_beta   90.00
_cell.angle_gamma   90.00
#
_symmetry.space_group_name_H-M   'P 1'
#
loop_
_entity.id
_entity.type
_entity.pdbx_description
1 polymer ?
#
loop_
_entity_poly.entity_id
_entity_poly.type
_entity_poly.pdbx_seq_one_letter_code
_entity_poly.pdbx_strand_id
1 'polypeptide(L)'
;MIRGLEDIQSLVVLDEDGYAEVRLRSDFVPPLRRVHTSGCGGGITFSLETQTSAALEDNSTADPRSLFPLLRALYLGARAYQESRGIHAAALADGDTLLIVAEDVGRHNAIDKVCGEAMLRGIPTVGKILLSTGRISSEMLRKGAHMGTPIVVSRTSATTLSIELAKRLGLTLIGYVRNDSFYVYSHPERLVLSSPAPVLA
;
A
#
# COMPACT_ATOMS: atom_id res chain seq x y z
N MET A 1 -10.92 -7.96 12.39
CA MET A 1 -10.32 -7.28 11.22
C MET A 1 -11.14 -7.69 10.02
N ILE A 2 -11.54 -6.73 9.17
CA ILE A 2 -12.36 -6.97 7.97
C ILE A 2 -11.51 -7.69 6.93
N ARG A 3 -11.98 -8.83 6.41
CA ARG A 3 -11.34 -9.61 5.35
C ARG A 3 -12.00 -9.39 4.00
N GLY A 4 -13.30 -9.12 3.99
CA GLY A 4 -14.07 -8.84 2.79
C GLY A 4 -15.39 -8.13 3.11
N LEU A 5 -16.14 -7.77 2.06
CA LEU A 5 -17.44 -7.07 2.21
C LEU A 5 -18.47 -7.92 2.95
N GLU A 6 -18.33 -9.24 2.91
CA GLU A 6 -19.17 -10.18 3.64
C GLU A 6 -19.11 -9.97 5.16
N ASP A 7 -18.01 -9.44 5.71
CA ASP A 7 -17.88 -9.13 7.13
C ASP A 7 -18.68 -7.87 7.53
N ILE A 8 -19.09 -7.06 6.55
CA ILE A 8 -19.77 -5.78 6.77
C ILE A 8 -21.29 -5.99 6.72
N GLN A 9 -21.95 -5.60 7.80
CA GLN A 9 -23.41 -5.57 7.89
C GLN A 9 -23.98 -4.30 7.26
N SER A 10 -23.38 -3.15 7.56
CA SER A 10 -23.78 -1.85 6.98
C SER A 10 -22.61 -0.88 6.97
N LEU A 11 -22.58 0.00 5.96
CA LEU A 11 -21.67 1.12 5.84
C LEU A 11 -22.47 2.36 5.50
N VAL A 12 -22.37 3.40 6.34
CA VAL A 12 -23.06 4.67 6.16
C VAL A 12 -22.03 5.79 6.24
N VAL A 13 -21.98 6.64 5.22
CA VAL A 13 -21.14 7.85 5.20
C VAL A 13 -22.03 9.03 5.52
N LEU A 14 -21.65 9.81 6.53
CA LEU A 14 -22.36 10.99 6.99
C LEU A 14 -21.50 12.20 6.65
N ASP A 15 -21.66 12.69 5.42
CA ASP A 15 -20.81 13.72 4.83
C ASP A 15 -20.83 15.04 5.62
N GLU A 16 -21.99 15.42 6.16
CA GLU A 16 -22.15 16.66 6.93
C GLU A 16 -21.33 16.65 8.23
N ASP A 17 -21.22 15.48 8.85
CA ASP A 17 -20.50 15.29 10.11
C ASP A 17 -19.05 14.81 9.92
N GLY A 18 -18.67 14.45 8.69
CA GLY A 18 -17.32 14.03 8.33
C GLY A 18 -16.88 12.68 8.90
N TYR A 19 -17.82 11.77 9.17
CA TYR A 19 -17.52 10.41 9.63
C TYR A 19 -18.25 9.33 8.85
N ALA A 20 -17.74 8.11 8.93
CA ALA A 20 -18.37 6.91 8.40
C ALA A 20 -18.63 5.92 9.53
N GLU A 21 -19.85 5.37 9.56
CA GLU A 21 -20.23 4.28 10.47
C GLU A 21 -20.15 2.94 9.72
N VAL A 22 -19.36 2.02 10.26
CA VAL A 22 -19.24 0.65 9.73
C VAL A 22 -19.68 -0.32 10.81
N ARG A 23 -20.72 -1.10 10.54
CA ARG A 23 -21.16 -2.20 11.40
C ARG A 23 -20.70 -3.52 10.83
N LEU A 24 -20.08 -4.34 11.68
CA LEU A 24 -19.62 -5.67 11.32
C LEU A 24 -20.68 -6.71 11.66
N ARG A 25 -20.69 -7.83 10.93
CA ARG A 25 -21.58 -8.98 11.22
C ARG A 25 -21.16 -9.77 12.46
N SER A 26 -19.90 -9.66 12.85
CA SER A 26 -19.32 -10.33 14.01
C SER A 26 -18.81 -9.31 15.01
N ASP A 27 -18.91 -9.63 16.29
CA ASP A 27 -18.31 -8.82 17.35
C ASP A 27 -16.79 -8.71 17.16
N PHE A 28 -16.28 -7.50 17.36
CA PHE A 28 -14.86 -7.22 17.34
C PHE A 28 -14.38 -6.79 18.73
N VAL A 29 -13.49 -7.57 19.32
CA VAL A 29 -12.79 -7.20 20.54
C VAL A 29 -11.50 -6.47 20.14
N PRO A 30 -11.38 -5.15 20.39
CA PRO A 30 -10.17 -4.42 20.06
C PRO A 30 -8.99 -4.95 20.90
N PRO A 31 -7.76 -4.98 20.34
CA PRO A 31 -6.58 -5.42 21.10
C PRO A 31 -6.38 -4.53 22.33
N LEU A 32 -6.08 -5.13 23.48
CA LEU A 32 -5.93 -4.41 24.75
C LEU A 32 -4.68 -3.51 24.77
N ARG A 33 -3.64 -3.88 24.02
CA ARG A 33 -2.36 -3.17 24.02
C ARG A 33 -2.30 -2.08 22.95
N ARG A 34 -2.40 -0.84 23.42
CA ARG A 34 -2.15 0.38 22.63
C ARG A 34 -0.65 0.63 22.49
N VAL A 35 -0.20 0.90 21.27
CA VAL A 35 1.17 1.32 20.98
C VAL A 35 1.13 2.76 20.50
N HIS A 36 1.79 3.64 21.26
CA HIS A 36 2.02 5.00 20.85
C HIS A 36 3.12 5.01 19.78
N THR A 37 2.77 5.44 18.58
CA THR A 37 3.73 5.57 17.49
C THR A 37 4.35 6.97 17.53
N SER A 38 5.61 7.09 17.08
CA SER A 38 6.36 8.36 17.09
C SER A 38 5.93 9.36 16.00
N GLY A 39 4.66 9.34 15.59
CA GLY A 39 4.10 10.31 14.64
C GLY A 39 3.62 11.59 15.32
N CYS A 40 3.57 12.70 14.58
CA CYS A 40 3.20 14.04 15.09
C CYS A 40 1.77 14.16 15.66
N GLY A 41 0.94 13.12 15.58
CA GLY A 41 -0.46 13.15 16.03
C GLY A 41 -0.81 12.21 17.19
N GLY A 42 0.17 11.59 17.85
CA GLY A 42 -0.11 10.62 18.91
C GLY A 42 -0.89 9.40 18.41
N GLY A 43 -0.69 9.02 17.15
CA GLY A 43 -1.38 7.90 16.51
C GLY A 43 -1.29 6.63 17.35
N ILE A 44 -2.43 6.22 17.89
CA ILE A 44 -2.58 4.97 18.62
C ILE A 44 -2.79 3.89 17.58
N THR A 45 -1.76 3.09 17.34
CA THR A 45 -1.93 1.81 16.65
C THR A 45 -2.11 0.76 17.72
N PHE A 46 -3.07 -0.13 17.52
CA PHE A 46 -3.12 -1.34 18.33
C PHE A 46 -1.96 -2.22 17.87
N SER A 47 -1.13 -2.66 18.82
CA SER A 47 -0.19 -3.73 18.50
C SER A 47 -1.04 -4.88 17.99
N LEU A 48 -1.02 -5.15 16.68
CA LEU A 48 -1.09 -6.54 16.27
C LEU A 48 0.15 -7.14 16.92
N GLU A 49 -0.01 -7.62 18.16
CA GLU A 49 0.89 -8.59 18.77
C GLU A 49 1.19 -9.57 17.67
N THR A 50 2.44 -9.56 17.21
CA THR A 50 3.21 -10.71 16.76
C THR A 50 2.37 -11.92 16.32
N GLN A 51 1.38 -11.72 15.46
CA GLN A 51 1.06 -12.70 14.46
C GLN A 51 2.34 -12.68 13.65
N THR A 52 3.18 -13.67 13.94
CA THR A 52 4.16 -14.24 13.04
C THR A 52 3.50 -14.27 11.67
N SER A 53 3.56 -13.13 10.98
CA SER A 53 3.06 -13.00 9.65
C SER A 53 4.11 -13.77 8.90
N ALA A 54 3.78 -15.02 8.57
CA ALA A 54 4.64 -15.85 7.76
C ALA A 54 5.06 -15.02 6.54
N ALA A 55 6.27 -15.27 6.04
CA ALA A 55 6.72 -14.62 4.84
C ALA A 55 5.63 -14.77 3.76
N LEU A 56 5.38 -13.71 2.99
CA LEU A 56 4.45 -13.74 1.89
C LEU A 56 4.90 -14.84 0.90
N GLU A 57 4.09 -15.89 0.78
CA GLU A 57 4.37 -17.04 -0.11
C GLU A 57 4.10 -16.73 -1.59
N ASP A 58 3.62 -15.54 -1.91
CA ASP A 58 3.43 -15.07 -3.28
C ASP A 58 4.77 -14.96 -3.99
N ASN A 59 4.90 -15.39 -5.25
CA ASN A 59 6.13 -15.31 -6.06
C ASN A 59 6.02 -14.33 -7.24
N SER A 60 5.05 -13.41 -7.20
CA SER A 60 4.86 -12.43 -8.26
C SER A 60 6.08 -11.52 -8.36
N THR A 61 6.45 -11.24 -9.61
CA THR A 61 7.61 -10.45 -10.00
C THR A 61 7.16 -9.20 -10.72
N ALA A 62 8.01 -8.17 -10.77
CA ALA A 62 7.79 -6.98 -11.58
C ALA A 62 8.99 -6.70 -12.47
N ASP A 63 8.74 -6.14 -13.65
CA ASP A 63 9.81 -5.55 -14.44
C ASP A 63 10.26 -4.24 -13.78
N PRO A 64 11.54 -4.08 -13.41
CA PRO A 64 12.02 -2.83 -12.80
C PRO A 64 11.79 -1.59 -13.68
N ARG A 65 11.69 -1.75 -15.00
CA ARG A 65 11.42 -0.66 -15.96
C ARG A 65 9.99 -0.14 -15.86
N SER A 66 9.02 -0.96 -15.42
CA SER A 66 7.62 -0.55 -15.31
C SER A 66 7.38 0.41 -14.13
N LEU A 67 8.30 0.43 -13.14
CA LEU A 67 8.16 1.26 -11.94
C LEU A 67 8.13 2.77 -12.26
N PHE A 68 8.87 3.21 -13.26
CA PHE A 68 8.93 4.60 -13.68
C PHE A 68 7.62 5.09 -14.33
N PRO A 69 7.08 4.43 -15.38
CA PRO A 69 5.79 4.82 -15.94
C PRO A 69 4.65 4.66 -14.94
N LEU A 70 4.68 3.67 -14.04
CA LEU A 70 3.68 3.53 -12.98
C LEU A 70 3.68 4.72 -12.01
N LEU A 71 4.85 5.16 -11.53
CA LEU A 71 4.91 6.36 -10.67
C LEU A 71 4.55 7.64 -11.42
N ARG A 72 4.89 7.74 -12.71
CA ARG A 72 4.44 8.85 -13.54
C ARG A 72 2.92 8.84 -13.68
N ALA A 73 2.30 7.68 -13.91
CA ALA A 73 0.87 7.52 -13.97
C ALA A 73 0.21 7.86 -12.63
N LEU A 74 0.83 7.49 -11.50
CA LEU A 74 0.33 7.85 -10.17
C LEU A 74 0.35 9.36 -9.98
N TYR A 75 1.47 10.01 -10.36
CA TYR A 75 1.56 11.46 -10.32
C TYR A 75 0.47 12.09 -11.17
N LEU A 76 0.28 11.64 -12.42
CA LEU A 76 -0.70 12.18 -13.37
C LEU A 76 -2.16 11.95 -12.93
N GLY A 77 -2.46 10.80 -12.32
CA GLY A 77 -3.80 10.44 -11.85
C GLY A 77 -4.19 11.06 -10.50
N ALA A 78 -3.22 11.56 -9.73
CA ALA A 78 -3.44 12.19 -8.44
C ALA A 78 -3.48 13.72 -8.57
N ARG A 79 -4.63 14.27 -8.97
CA ARG A 79 -4.77 15.68 -9.29
C ARG A 79 -4.59 16.59 -8.07
N ALA A 80 -5.25 16.26 -6.95
CA ALA A 80 -5.13 17.07 -5.75
C ALA A 80 -3.70 17.03 -5.21
N TYR A 81 -2.96 15.94 -5.45
CA TYR A 81 -1.56 15.76 -5.09
C TYR A 81 -0.62 16.62 -5.95
N GLN A 82 -1.00 16.90 -7.20
CA GLN A 82 -0.28 17.85 -8.05
C GLN A 82 -0.54 19.28 -7.62
N GLU A 83 -1.81 19.62 -7.37
CA GLU A 83 -2.25 20.97 -7.04
C GLU A 83 -1.81 21.38 -5.63
N SER A 84 -1.82 20.44 -4.69
CA SER A 84 -1.50 20.68 -3.29
C SER A 84 -0.23 19.93 -2.86
N ARG A 85 0.65 20.64 -2.13
CA ARG A 85 1.87 20.04 -1.54
C ARG A 85 1.63 19.41 -0.17
N GLY A 86 0.38 19.34 0.26
CA GLY A 86 -0.04 18.92 1.60
C GLY A 86 -0.73 17.56 1.66
N ILE A 87 -0.86 16.85 0.54
CA ILE A 87 -1.51 15.55 0.50
C ILE A 87 -0.58 14.46 -0.04
N HIS A 88 -1.05 13.23 0.06
CA HIS A 88 -0.40 12.02 -0.41
C HIS A 88 -1.33 11.26 -1.35
N ALA A 89 -0.72 10.39 -2.15
CA ALA A 89 -1.44 9.48 -3.03
C ALA A 89 -0.83 8.08 -2.92
N ALA A 90 -1.66 7.07 -3.13
CA ALA A 90 -1.27 5.68 -3.24
C ALA A 90 -1.99 5.02 -4.41
N ALA A 91 -1.44 3.93 -4.93
CA ALA A 91 -2.05 3.18 -6.01
C ALA A 91 -1.78 1.68 -5.93
N LEU A 92 -2.65 0.92 -6.57
CA LEU A 92 -2.49 -0.50 -6.84
C LEU A 92 -2.22 -0.69 -8.33
N ALA A 93 -1.22 -1.50 -8.69
CA ALA A 93 -0.88 -1.80 -10.07
C ALA A 93 -0.75 -3.29 -10.35
N ASP A 94 -1.05 -3.69 -11.57
CA ASP A 94 -0.94 -5.08 -12.05
C ASP A 94 0.40 -5.44 -12.70
N GLY A 95 1.37 -4.54 -12.63
CA GLY A 95 2.69 -4.71 -13.24
C GLY A 95 3.01 -3.57 -14.19
N ASP A 96 2.05 -3.22 -15.05
CA ASP A 96 2.22 -2.18 -16.09
C ASP A 96 1.17 -1.08 -16.01
N THR A 97 0.00 -1.36 -15.42
CA THR A 97 -1.11 -0.40 -15.35
C THR A 97 -1.58 -0.16 -13.92
N LEU A 98 -2.09 1.06 -13.66
CA LEU A 98 -2.74 1.39 -12.40
C LEU A 98 -4.18 0.90 -12.42
N LEU A 99 -4.55 0.11 -11.42
CA LEU A 99 -5.91 -0.38 -11.21
C LEU A 99 -6.74 0.60 -10.38
N ILE A 100 -6.08 1.20 -9.38
CA ILE A 100 -6.67 2.09 -8.37
C ILE A 100 -5.68 3.20 -8.06
N VAL A 101 -6.18 4.44 -7.93
CA VAL A 101 -5.46 5.59 -7.38
C VAL A 101 -6.33 6.19 -6.29
N ALA A 102 -5.75 6.51 -5.14
CA ALA A 102 -6.44 7.18 -4.06
C ALA A 102 -5.57 8.28 -3.45
N GLU A 103 -6.21 9.39 -3.05
CA GLU A 103 -5.58 10.57 -2.47
C GLU A 103 -6.08 10.79 -1.03
N ASP A 104 -5.20 11.26 -0.15
CA ASP A 104 -5.54 11.67 1.21
C ASP A 104 -4.47 12.59 1.81
N VAL A 105 -4.85 13.42 2.78
CA VAL A 105 -3.90 14.23 3.57
C VAL A 105 -2.87 13.32 4.25
N GLY A 106 -3.30 12.17 4.75
CA GLY A 106 -2.44 11.17 5.38
C GLY A 106 -2.00 10.07 4.44
N ARG A 107 -0.68 9.82 4.35
CA ARG A 107 -0.14 8.69 3.56
C ARG A 107 -0.66 7.31 3.97
N HIS A 108 -0.99 7.13 5.26
CA HIS A 108 -1.56 5.89 5.77
C HIS A 108 -2.98 5.68 5.26
N ASN A 109 -3.77 6.74 5.23
CA ASN A 109 -5.16 6.73 4.76
C ASN A 109 -5.23 6.56 3.25
N ALA A 110 -4.29 7.13 2.49
CA ALA A 110 -4.21 6.91 1.05
C ALA A 110 -4.10 5.41 0.73
N ILE A 111 -3.29 4.65 1.49
CA ILE A 111 -3.19 3.19 1.34
C ILE A 111 -4.49 2.49 1.78
N ASP A 112 -5.11 2.93 2.89
CA ASP A 112 -6.39 2.35 3.34
C ASP A 112 -7.49 2.53 2.30
N LYS A 113 -7.54 3.70 1.64
CA LYS A 113 -8.48 3.97 0.54
C LYS A 113 -8.22 3.05 -0.65
N VAL A 114 -6.96 2.78 -1.01
CA VAL A 114 -6.65 1.78 -2.05
C VAL A 114 -7.18 0.40 -1.65
N CYS A 115 -7.00 -0.02 -0.41
CA CYS A 115 -7.50 -1.31 0.10
C CYS A 115 -9.04 -1.36 0.07
N GLY A 116 -9.71 -0.34 0.60
CA GLY A 116 -11.17 -0.23 0.62
C GLY A 116 -11.77 -0.20 -0.79
N GLU A 117 -11.19 0.58 -1.69
CA GLU A 117 -11.61 0.65 -3.09
C GLU A 117 -11.43 -0.69 -3.81
N ALA A 118 -10.32 -1.40 -3.56
CA ALA A 118 -10.10 -2.74 -4.11
C ALA A 118 -11.17 -3.72 -3.64
N MET A 119 -11.51 -3.67 -2.35
CA MET A 119 -12.55 -4.48 -1.75
C MET A 119 -13.94 -4.17 -2.35
N LEU A 120 -14.30 -2.89 -2.47
CA LEU A 120 -15.57 -2.44 -3.05
C LEU A 120 -15.73 -2.84 -4.52
N ARG A 121 -14.65 -2.79 -5.30
CA ARG A 121 -14.63 -3.15 -6.72
C ARG A 121 -14.35 -4.62 -7.01
N GLY A 122 -14.10 -5.44 -5.98
CA GLY A 122 -13.73 -6.85 -6.14
C GLY A 122 -12.40 -7.04 -6.88
N ILE A 123 -11.48 -6.08 -6.78
CA ILE A 123 -10.16 -6.15 -7.43
C ILE A 123 -9.19 -6.91 -6.50
N PRO A 124 -8.61 -8.04 -6.94
CA PRO A 124 -7.65 -8.77 -6.12
C PRO A 124 -6.35 -7.99 -5.98
N THR A 125 -5.90 -7.83 -4.74
CA THR A 125 -4.64 -7.14 -4.39
C THR A 125 -3.44 -8.09 -4.32
N VAL A 126 -3.69 -9.40 -4.20
CA VAL A 126 -2.62 -10.41 -4.13
C VAL A 126 -1.77 -10.38 -5.41
N GLY A 127 -0.45 -10.40 -5.22
CA GLY A 127 0.52 -10.38 -6.31
C GLY A 127 0.65 -9.03 -7.03
N LYS A 128 -0.04 -7.99 -6.56
CA LYS A 128 -0.01 -6.64 -7.15
C LYS A 128 1.10 -5.78 -6.54
N ILE A 129 1.37 -4.65 -7.20
CA ILE A 129 2.33 -3.66 -6.73
C ILE A 129 1.59 -2.54 -5.99
N LEU A 130 2.01 -2.22 -4.77
CA LEU A 130 1.51 -1.07 -4.01
C LEU A 130 2.46 0.10 -4.19
N LEU A 131 1.96 1.25 -4.65
CA LEU A 131 2.73 2.46 -4.86
C LEU A 131 2.30 3.56 -3.88
N SER A 132 3.25 4.39 -3.42
CA SER A 132 2.98 5.52 -2.52
C SER A 132 3.85 6.73 -2.84
N THR A 133 3.29 7.94 -2.74
CA THR A 133 4.04 9.20 -2.90
C THR A 133 4.80 9.62 -1.64
N GLY A 134 4.49 9.03 -0.48
CA GLY A 134 5.07 9.33 0.83
C GLY A 134 6.06 8.27 1.33
N ARG A 135 6.74 8.54 2.45
CA ARG A 135 7.69 7.59 3.06
C ARG A 135 6.98 6.33 3.54
N ILE A 136 7.64 5.18 3.43
CA ILE A 136 7.09 3.91 3.94
C ILE A 136 7.49 3.72 5.40
N SER A 137 6.50 3.69 6.30
CA SER A 137 6.67 3.25 7.69
C SER A 137 6.42 1.74 7.81
N SER A 138 6.77 1.15 8.96
CA SER A 138 6.46 -0.26 9.23
C SER A 138 4.96 -0.54 9.23
N GLU A 139 4.13 0.42 9.63
CA GLU A 139 2.67 0.29 9.57
C GLU A 139 2.15 0.28 8.13
N MET A 140 2.63 1.19 7.29
CA MET A 140 2.26 1.21 5.86
C MET A 140 2.68 -0.08 5.17
N LEU A 141 3.85 -0.62 5.54
CA LEU A 141 4.31 -1.90 5.02
C LEU A 141 3.44 -3.06 5.48
N ARG A 142 2.97 -3.07 6.74
CA ARG A 142 2.01 -4.09 7.22
C ARG A 142 0.70 -4.06 6.44
N LYS A 143 0.23 -2.88 6.03
CA LYS A 143 -0.96 -2.76 5.18
C LYS A 143 -0.73 -3.38 3.81
N GLY A 144 0.43 -3.14 3.19
CA GLY A 144 0.81 -3.83 1.94
C GLY A 144 0.89 -5.35 2.12
N ALA A 145 1.49 -5.82 3.22
CA ALA A 145 1.53 -7.25 3.53
C ALA A 145 0.13 -7.85 3.75
N HIS A 146 -0.76 -7.12 4.45
CA HIS A 146 -2.15 -7.52 4.65
C HIS A 146 -2.94 -7.58 3.34
N MET A 147 -2.68 -6.66 2.42
CA MET A 147 -3.21 -6.68 1.05
C MET A 147 -2.60 -7.80 0.19
N GLY A 148 -1.57 -8.50 0.66
CA GLY A 148 -0.87 -9.51 -0.14
C GLY A 148 -0.07 -8.94 -1.31
N THR A 149 0.33 -7.66 -1.24
CA THR A 149 1.15 -7.03 -2.28
C THR A 149 2.63 -7.35 -1.99
N PRO A 150 3.29 -8.20 -2.80
CA PRO A 150 4.68 -8.60 -2.57
C PRO A 150 5.69 -7.46 -2.83
N ILE A 151 5.30 -6.43 -3.58
CA ILE A 151 6.16 -5.33 -3.99
C ILE A 151 5.55 -4.01 -3.54
N VAL A 152 6.29 -3.26 -2.74
CA VAL A 152 5.89 -1.94 -2.21
C VAL A 152 6.90 -0.89 -2.67
N VAL A 153 6.40 0.13 -3.35
CA VAL A 153 7.20 1.13 -4.05
C VAL A 153 6.87 2.52 -3.52
N SER A 154 7.91 3.28 -3.18
CA SER A 154 7.78 4.68 -2.80
C SER A 154 8.62 5.59 -3.67
N ARG A 155 8.06 6.76 -3.95
CA ARG A 155 8.81 7.88 -4.54
C ARG A 155 9.87 8.45 -3.57
N THR A 156 9.80 8.13 -2.28
CA THR A 156 10.68 8.68 -1.24
C THR A 156 11.32 7.55 -0.41
N SER A 157 11.75 7.82 0.82
CA SER A 157 12.45 6.85 1.67
C SER A 157 11.54 5.84 2.38
N ALA A 158 12.19 4.79 2.87
CA ALA A 158 11.66 3.86 3.87
C ALA A 158 12.34 4.09 5.23
N THR A 159 11.67 3.77 6.34
CA THR A 159 12.30 3.79 7.67
C THR A 159 13.09 2.50 7.95
N THR A 160 14.09 2.55 8.84
CA THR A 160 14.87 1.36 9.25
C THR A 160 13.96 0.19 9.67
N LEU A 161 12.97 0.48 10.52
CA LEU A 161 12.02 -0.53 10.98
C LEU A 161 11.17 -1.13 9.84
N SER A 162 10.83 -0.33 8.81
CA SER A 162 10.13 -0.87 7.63
C SER A 162 11.03 -1.75 6.78
N ILE A 163 12.32 -1.41 6.63
CA ILE A 163 13.28 -2.22 5.88
C ILE A 163 13.48 -3.58 6.56
N GLU A 164 13.68 -3.59 7.88
CA GLU A 164 13.78 -4.83 8.66
C GLU A 164 12.49 -5.67 8.57
N LEU A 165 11.34 -5.02 8.61
CA LEU A 165 10.06 -5.71 8.47
C LEU A 165 9.90 -6.31 7.08
N ALA A 166 10.27 -5.60 6.01
CA ALA A 166 10.18 -6.09 4.63
C ALA A 166 11.02 -7.35 4.42
N LYS A 167 12.25 -7.37 4.96
CA LYS A 167 13.14 -8.54 4.95
C LYS A 167 12.55 -9.76 5.66
N ARG A 168 11.85 -9.55 6.78
CA ARG A 168 11.21 -10.67 7.52
C ARG A 168 9.95 -11.18 6.83
N LEU A 169 9.21 -10.29 6.19
CA LEU A 169 7.93 -10.61 5.57
C LEU A 169 8.06 -11.07 4.11
N GLY A 170 9.24 -11.02 3.48
CA GLY A 170 9.41 -11.44 2.09
C GLY A 170 8.97 -10.41 1.04
N LEU A 171 8.83 -9.12 1.43
CA LEU A 171 8.38 -8.06 0.53
C LEU A 171 9.56 -7.34 -0.11
N THR A 172 9.46 -7.08 -1.42
CA THR A 172 10.37 -6.15 -2.10
C THR A 172 9.97 -4.73 -1.76
N LEU A 173 10.84 -4.01 -1.06
CA LEU A 173 10.64 -2.62 -0.69
C LEU A 173 11.57 -1.73 -1.50
N ILE A 174 11.00 -0.80 -2.26
CA ILE A 174 11.73 0.10 -3.16
C ILE A 174 11.43 1.54 -2.76
N GLY A 175 12.47 2.38 -2.71
CA GLY A 175 12.32 3.81 -2.45
C GLY A 175 13.11 4.68 -3.40
N TYR A 176 12.86 5.98 -3.32
CA TYR A 176 13.47 7.02 -4.14
C TYR A 176 13.44 6.70 -5.65
N VAL A 177 12.32 6.14 -6.13
CA VAL A 177 12.12 5.94 -7.56
C VAL A 177 11.96 7.30 -8.25
N ARG A 178 12.99 7.74 -8.96
CA ARG A 178 13.06 9.01 -9.70
C ARG A 178 14.23 8.99 -10.68
N ASN A 179 14.13 9.76 -11.76
CA ASN A 179 15.22 9.98 -12.72
C ASN A 179 15.90 8.67 -13.15
N ASP A 180 15.11 7.67 -13.56
CA ASP A 180 15.59 6.37 -14.03
C ASP A 180 16.47 5.59 -13.02
N SER A 181 16.34 5.92 -11.73
CA SER A 181 17.02 5.23 -10.63
C SER A 181 16.08 4.96 -9.46
N PHE A 182 16.42 3.97 -8.66
CA PHE A 182 15.73 3.65 -7.41
C PHE A 182 16.64 2.86 -6.47
N TYR A 183 16.24 2.77 -5.20
CA TYR A 183 16.92 1.97 -4.20
C TYR A 183 16.06 0.77 -3.82
N VAL A 184 16.63 -0.42 -3.95
CA VAL A 184 16.01 -1.65 -3.46
C VAL A 184 16.51 -1.93 -2.04
N TYR A 185 15.60 -1.95 -1.07
CA TYR A 185 15.94 -2.15 0.33
C TYR A 185 15.86 -3.62 0.78
N SER A 186 15.05 -4.43 0.09
CA SER A 186 14.81 -5.84 0.40
C SER A 186 14.34 -6.62 -0.82
N HIS A 187 14.59 -7.92 -0.81
CA HIS A 187 14.08 -8.90 -1.78
C HIS A 187 14.21 -8.50 -3.27
N PRO A 188 15.42 -8.15 -3.77
CA PRO A 188 15.61 -7.77 -5.17
C PRO A 188 15.27 -8.88 -6.17
N GLU A 189 15.24 -10.15 -5.75
CA GLU A 189 14.94 -11.31 -6.58
C GLU A 189 13.58 -11.26 -7.29
N ARG A 190 12.63 -10.42 -6.83
CA ARG A 190 11.34 -10.21 -7.51
C ARG A 190 11.40 -9.24 -8.69
N LEU A 191 12.53 -8.56 -8.89
CA LEU A 191 12.73 -7.65 -10.02
C LEU A 191 13.33 -8.42 -11.19
N VAL A 192 12.47 -8.85 -12.10
CA VAL A 192 12.83 -9.68 -13.24
C VAL A 192 12.52 -8.93 -14.52
N LEU A 193 13.53 -8.76 -15.39
CA LEU A 193 13.34 -8.15 -16.69
C LEU A 193 12.41 -9.02 -17.54
N SER A 194 11.30 -8.47 -17.99
CA SER A 194 10.45 -9.13 -18.97
C SER A 194 11.11 -9.06 -20.35
N SER A 195 10.97 -10.12 -21.14
CA SER A 195 11.36 -10.06 -22.55
C SER A 195 10.50 -8.98 -23.25
N PRO A 196 11.09 -8.11 -24.08
CA PRO A 196 10.30 -7.12 -24.80
C PRO A 196 9.22 -7.84 -25.61
N ALA A 197 8.00 -7.30 -25.59
CA ALA A 197 6.95 -7.78 -26.47
C ALA A 197 7.47 -7.77 -27.92
N PRO A 198 7.26 -8.85 -28.71
CA PRO A 198 7.72 -8.87 -30.08
C PRO A 198 7.13 -7.67 -30.82
N VAL A 199 7.98 -6.87 -31.44
CA VAL A 199 7.55 -5.81 -32.35
C VAL A 199 6.89 -6.50 -33.53
N LEU A 200 5.57 -6.41 -33.64
CA LEU A 200 4.88 -6.80 -34.87
C LEU A 200 5.37 -5.82 -35.95
N ALA A 201 6.11 -6.35 -36.91
CA ALA A 201 6.61 -5.64 -38.09
C ALA A 201 5.48 -5.30 -39.07
#